data_AF-A0A540NLK4-F1
#
_entry.id   AF-A0A540NLK4-F1
#
_cell.length_a   1.000
_cell.length_b   1.000
_cell.length_c   1.000
_cell.angle_alpha   90.00
_cell.angle_beta   90.00
_cell.angle_gamma   90.00
#
_symmetry.space_group_name_H-M   'P 1'
#
loop_
_entity.id
_entity.type
_entity.pdbx_description
1 polymer ?
#
loop_
_entity_poly.entity_id
_entity_poly.type
_entity_poly.pdbx_seq_one_letter_code
_entity_poly.pdbx_strand_id
1 'polypeptide(L)'
;MVERITTYLMVRMARMREAAVKWKTEVGPRIFKMVEKNKLESGSCIAWLSGDMEYQVKHMSGAQYVVDLAKHTCACRRWGLTGIPCAHGIVAIYRKEDDPYKYVHSCYKKAAYLRAYSTPYIHAMPSQEFWPPTNHQPVVPPKYHKQAGRPKKVRAREQDEPQPPSTVNKLHK
;
A
#
# COMPACT_ATOMS: atom_id res chain seq x y z
N MET A 1 -16.70 -7.71 18.56
CA MET A 1 -16.02 -7.53 17.25
C MET A 1 -15.05 -6.34 17.28
N VAL A 2 -15.48 -5.16 17.75
CA VAL A 2 -14.65 -3.94 17.83
C VAL A 2 -13.45 -4.09 18.79
N GLU A 3 -13.64 -4.69 19.97
CA GLU A 3 -12.56 -4.93 20.96
C GLU A 3 -11.40 -5.75 20.39
N ARG A 4 -11.69 -6.72 19.51
CA ARG A 4 -10.64 -7.52 18.86
C ARG A 4 -9.81 -6.69 17.88
N ILE A 5 -10.45 -5.74 17.18
CA ILE A 5 -9.77 -4.84 16.24
C ILE A 5 -8.88 -3.87 17.01
N THR A 6 -9.38 -3.28 18.09
CA THR A 6 -8.62 -2.34 18.91
C THR A 6 -7.42 -3.01 19.56
N THR A 7 -7.60 -4.22 20.13
CA THR A 7 -6.51 -5.01 20.71
C THR A 7 -5.48 -5.39 19.64
N TYR A 8 -5.92 -5.84 18.46
CA TYR A 8 -5.02 -6.16 17.36
C TYR A 8 -4.16 -4.96 16.94
N LEU A 9 -4.78 -3.79 16.73
CA LEU A 9 -4.07 -2.58 16.34
C LEU A 9 -3.12 -2.11 17.44
N MET A 10 -3.55 -2.10 18.71
CA MET A 10 -2.72 -1.72 19.85
C MET A 10 -1.45 -2.59 19.93
N VAL A 11 -1.61 -3.92 19.93
CA VAL A 11 -0.50 -4.87 19.98
C VAL A 11 0.39 -4.74 18.75
N ARG A 12 -0.19 -4.54 17.57
CA ARG A 12 0.57 -4.32 16.34
C ARG A 12 1.42 -3.06 16.42
N MET A 13 0.85 -1.92 16.83
CA MET A 13 1.58 -0.65 16.95
C MET A 13 2.72 -0.76 17.97
N ALA A 14 2.49 -1.41 19.12
CA ALA A 14 3.52 -1.68 20.12
C ALA A 14 4.67 -2.52 19.55
N ARG A 15 4.35 -3.65 18.91
CA ARG A 15 5.34 -4.51 18.26
C ARG A 15 6.16 -3.78 17.20
N MET A 16 5.53 -2.91 16.41
CA MET A 16 6.21 -2.11 15.39
C MET A 16 7.22 -1.14 16.02
N ARG A 17 6.86 -0.46 17.12
CA ARG A 17 7.80 0.41 17.88
C ARG A 17 9.00 -0.38 18.40
N GLU A 18 8.76 -1.49 19.09
CA GLU A 18 9.83 -2.33 19.64
C GLU A 18 10.76 -2.87 18.55
N ALA A 19 10.19 -3.24 17.39
CA ALA A 19 10.97 -3.68 16.24
C ALA A 19 11.89 -2.56 15.73
N ALA A 20 11.41 -1.31 15.64
CA ALA A 20 12.21 -0.18 15.17
C ALA A 20 13.38 0.14 16.09
N VAL A 21 13.21 0.05 17.41
CA VAL A 21 14.31 0.25 18.37
C VAL A 21 15.48 -0.69 18.06
N LYS A 22 15.18 -1.95 17.73
CA LYS A 22 16.16 -3.01 17.41
C LYS A 22 16.83 -2.85 16.04
N TRP A 23 16.43 -1.89 15.19
CA TRP A 23 17.06 -1.68 13.90
C TRP A 23 18.48 -1.13 14.06
N LYS A 24 19.45 -1.83 13.46
CA LYS A 24 20.87 -1.45 13.42
C LYS A 24 21.20 -0.43 12.32
N THR A 25 20.36 -0.37 11.28
CA THR A 25 20.56 0.49 10.11
C THR A 25 19.54 1.62 10.08
N GLU A 26 19.79 2.63 9.26
CA GLU A 26 18.89 3.78 9.12
C GLU A 26 17.55 3.44 8.46
N VAL A 27 17.44 2.28 7.81
CA VAL A 27 16.25 1.84 7.07
C VAL A 27 15.79 0.48 7.59
N GLY A 28 14.50 0.18 7.41
CA GLY A 28 13.95 -1.08 7.87
C GLY A 28 14.50 -2.31 7.14
N PRO A 29 14.42 -3.52 7.73
CA PRO A 29 14.99 -4.75 7.16
C PRO A 29 14.55 -5.04 5.71
N ARG A 30 13.30 -4.72 5.37
CA ARG A 30 12.77 -4.92 4.01
C ARG A 30 13.46 -4.00 3.00
N ILE A 31 13.66 -2.73 3.36
CA ILE A 31 14.29 -1.73 2.49
C ILE A 31 15.78 -2.00 2.39
N PHE A 32 16.42 -2.36 3.50
CA PHE A 32 17.80 -2.83 3.52
C PHE A 32 18.03 -3.97 2.52
N LYS A 33 17.22 -5.03 2.58
CA LYS A 33 17.29 -6.15 1.64
C LYS A 33 17.10 -5.72 0.17
N MET A 34 16.20 -4.76 -0.09
CA MET A 34 15.98 -4.24 -1.45
C MET A 34 17.21 -3.49 -1.96
N VAL A 35 17.80 -2.62 -1.13
CA VAL A 35 19.01 -1.89 -1.49
C VAL A 35 20.16 -2.85 -1.73
N GLU A 36 20.40 -3.82 -0.84
CA GLU A 36 21.46 -4.82 -1.02
C GLU A 36 21.28 -5.65 -2.30
N LYS A 37 20.05 -6.05 -2.62
CA LYS A 37 19.76 -6.70 -3.91
C LYS A 37 20.13 -5.80 -5.10
N ASN A 38 19.72 -4.54 -5.07
CA ASN A 38 20.02 -3.59 -6.14
C ASN A 38 21.53 -3.29 -6.25
N LYS A 39 22.28 -3.33 -5.14
CA LYS A 39 23.75 -3.22 -5.13
C LYS A 39 24.39 -4.37 -5.89
N LEU A 40 23.94 -5.61 -5.68
CA LEU A 40 24.43 -6.76 -6.44
C LEU A 40 24.12 -6.62 -7.94
N GLU A 41 22.90 -6.22 -8.28
CA GLU A 41 22.49 -5.98 -9.67
C GLU A 41 23.29 -4.85 -10.35
N SER A 42 23.74 -3.85 -9.59
CA SER A 42 24.55 -2.74 -10.12
C SER A 42 25.89 -3.18 -10.71
N GLY A 43 26.40 -4.37 -10.36
CA GLY A 43 27.61 -4.95 -10.96
C GLY A 43 27.49 -5.21 -12.46
N SER A 44 26.26 -5.27 -13.01
CA SER A 44 25.99 -5.37 -14.45
C SER A 44 25.82 -4.01 -15.13
N CYS A 45 26.25 -2.93 -14.49
CA CYS A 45 26.11 -1.57 -14.99
C CYS A 45 27.46 -0.85 -14.99
N ILE A 46 27.65 0.04 -15.96
CA ILE A 46 28.77 0.99 -15.99
C ILE A 46 28.18 2.38 -16.15
N ALA A 47 28.64 3.32 -15.34
CA ALA A 47 28.17 4.69 -15.34
C ALA A 47 29.29 5.68 -15.69
N TRP A 48 28.94 6.69 -16.47
CA TRP A 48 29.79 7.81 -16.85
C TRP A 48 29.10 9.12 -16.49
N LEU A 49 29.86 10.04 -15.90
CA LEU A 49 29.37 11.37 -15.56
C LEU A 49 29.17 12.17 -16.85
N SER A 50 27.96 12.72 -17.04
CA SER A 50 27.68 13.65 -18.14
C SER A 50 27.97 15.09 -17.72
N GLY A 51 27.57 15.46 -16.50
CA GLY A 51 27.72 16.79 -15.92
C GLY A 51 26.86 16.94 -14.66
N ASP A 52 27.25 17.83 -13.75
CA ASP A 52 26.59 18.05 -12.45
C ASP A 52 26.38 16.76 -11.62
N MET A 53 25.15 16.24 -11.60
CA MET A 53 24.73 15.03 -10.92
C MET A 53 24.01 14.06 -11.87
N GLU A 54 24.21 14.23 -13.18
CA GLU A 54 23.62 13.42 -14.23
C GLU A 54 24.63 12.42 -14.82
N TYR A 55 24.19 11.16 -14.93
CA TYR A 55 25.01 10.04 -15.37
C TYR A 55 24.33 9.30 -16.51
N GLN A 56 25.10 8.96 -17.52
CA GLN A 56 24.73 7.96 -18.50
C GLN A 56 25.17 6.59 -17.98
N VAL A 57 24.23 5.65 -17.90
CA VAL A 57 24.46 4.29 -17.40
C VAL A 57 24.17 3.29 -18.50
N LYS A 58 25.15 2.44 -18.82
CA LYS A 58 24.97 1.30 -19.74
C LYS A 58 24.82 0.02 -18.93
N HIS A 59 23.76 -0.72 -19.21
CA HIS A 59 23.55 -2.06 -18.68
C HIS A 59 24.19 -3.11 -19.61
N MET A 60 24.61 -4.26 -19.08
CA MET A 60 25.21 -5.34 -19.88
C MET A 60 24.30 -5.86 -21.00
N SER A 61 22.98 -5.67 -20.90
CA SER A 61 22.03 -5.98 -21.98
C SER A 61 22.11 -5.04 -23.19
N GLY A 62 22.96 -4.01 -23.15
CA GLY A 62 23.11 -3.00 -24.21
C GLY A 62 22.23 -1.76 -24.03
N ALA A 63 21.23 -1.81 -23.15
CA ALA A 63 20.36 -0.67 -22.87
C ALA A 63 21.10 0.46 -22.13
N GLN A 64 20.70 1.70 -22.41
CA GLN A 64 21.24 2.90 -21.78
C GLN A 64 20.15 3.63 -20.98
N TYR A 65 20.56 4.19 -19.85
CA TYR A 65 19.68 4.88 -18.91
C TYR A 65 20.31 6.20 -18.48
N VAL A 66 19.51 7.24 -18.42
CA VAL A 66 19.88 8.51 -17.78
C VAL A 66 19.50 8.43 -16.31
N VAL A 67 20.43 8.78 -15.43
CA VAL A 67 20.25 8.85 -13.98
C VAL A 67 20.58 10.26 -13.52
N ASP A 68 19.66 10.87 -12.77
CA ASP A 68 19.87 12.17 -12.13
C ASP A 68 19.85 11.96 -10.61
N LEU A 69 21.02 12.12 -9.99
CA LEU A 69 21.21 11.95 -8.55
C LEU A 69 20.68 13.12 -7.74
N ALA A 70 20.48 14.31 -8.32
CA ALA A 70 19.90 15.45 -7.60
C ALA A 70 18.37 15.28 -7.47
N LYS A 71 17.74 14.80 -8.54
CA LYS A 71 16.29 14.58 -8.59
C LYS A 71 15.87 13.20 -8.06
N HIS A 72 16.83 12.32 -7.75
CA HIS A 72 16.57 10.93 -7.36
C HIS A 72 15.76 10.18 -8.43
N THR A 73 16.13 10.34 -9.70
CA THR A 73 15.41 9.73 -10.83
C THR A 73 16.31 8.88 -11.71
N CYS A 74 15.67 7.96 -12.43
CA CYS A 74 16.32 7.11 -13.42
C CYS A 74 15.31 6.84 -14.54
N ALA A 75 15.80 6.76 -15.78
CA ALA A 75 14.98 6.44 -16.96
C ALA A 75 14.20 5.11 -16.83
N CYS A 76 14.66 4.16 -16.00
CA CYS A 76 13.89 2.93 -15.72
C CYS A 76 12.65 3.16 -14.82
N ARG A 77 12.44 4.38 -14.33
CA ARG A 77 11.35 4.87 -13.46
C ARG A 77 11.24 4.22 -12.08
N ARG A 78 11.96 3.13 -11.80
CA ARG A 78 11.90 2.44 -10.50
C ARG A 78 12.21 3.36 -9.33
N TRP A 79 13.24 4.21 -9.45
CA TRP A 79 13.62 5.11 -8.36
C TRP A 79 12.53 6.16 -8.10
N GLY A 80 12.05 6.87 -9.13
CA GLY A 80 10.97 7.84 -8.96
C GLY A 80 9.67 7.24 -8.42
N LEU A 81 9.35 5.98 -8.75
CA LEU A 81 8.14 5.30 -8.27
C LEU A 81 8.26 4.76 -6.84
N THR A 82 9.45 4.28 -6.47
CA THR A 82 9.64 3.57 -5.18
C THR A 82 10.36 4.41 -4.14
N GLY A 83 11.02 5.51 -4.52
CA GLY A 83 11.92 6.25 -3.65
C GLY A 83 13.19 5.48 -3.24
N ILE A 84 13.48 4.33 -3.88
CA ILE A 84 14.65 3.50 -3.59
C ILE A 84 15.56 3.47 -4.83
N PRO A 85 16.87 3.75 -4.68
CA PRO A 85 17.82 3.65 -5.78
C PRO A 85 17.77 2.29 -6.46
N CYS A 86 17.54 2.27 -7.77
CA CYS A 86 17.65 1.07 -8.60
C CYS A 86 19.12 0.74 -8.89
N ALA A 87 19.41 -0.42 -9.50
CA ALA A 87 20.78 -0.81 -9.87
C ALA A 87 21.54 0.27 -10.66
N HIS A 88 20.87 0.93 -11.63
CA HIS A 88 21.46 2.04 -12.40
C HIS A 88 21.77 3.26 -11.51
N GLY A 89 20.86 3.58 -10.59
CA GLY A 89 21.06 4.66 -9.62
C GLY A 89 22.24 4.38 -8.70
N ILE A 90 22.35 3.14 -8.22
CA ILE A 90 23.42 2.71 -7.31
C ILE A 90 24.78 2.78 -7.97
N VAL A 91 24.93 2.34 -9.23
CA VAL A 91 26.25 2.47 -9.90
C VAL A 91 26.65 3.95 -10.08
N ALA A 92 25.69 4.84 -10.35
CA ALA A 92 25.96 6.28 -10.43
C ALA A 92 26.36 6.86 -9.06
N ILE A 93 25.68 6.45 -7.98
CA ILE A 93 26.03 6.82 -6.60
C ILE A 93 27.45 6.34 -6.24
N TYR A 94 27.80 5.10 -6.59
CA TYR A 94 29.15 4.59 -6.36
C TYR A 94 30.21 5.31 -7.20
N ARG A 95 29.89 5.74 -8.42
CA ARG A 95 30.78 6.60 -9.22
C ARG A 95 31.00 7.99 -8.60
N LYS A 96 30.07 8.44 -7.76
CA LYS A 96 30.20 9.65 -6.93
C LYS A 96 30.87 9.36 -5.57
N GLU A 97 31.28 8.11 -5.31
CA GLU A 97 31.88 7.67 -4.04
C GLU A 97 31.00 7.91 -2.80
N ASP A 98 29.68 7.81 -2.97
CA ASP A 98 28.72 8.07 -1.89
C ASP A 98 27.93 6.79 -1.51
N ASP A 99 27.21 6.86 -0.39
CA ASP A 99 26.46 5.74 0.15
C ASP A 99 25.02 5.69 -0.42
N PRO A 100 24.62 4.60 -1.10
CA PRO A 100 23.25 4.42 -1.59
C PRO A 100 22.16 4.61 -0.53
N TYR A 101 22.45 4.34 0.75
CA TYR A 101 21.46 4.53 1.81
C TYR A 101 21.06 6.00 1.98
N LYS A 102 21.94 6.97 1.70
CA LYS A 102 21.61 8.42 1.78
C LYS A 102 20.57 8.84 0.74
N TYR A 103 20.50 8.12 -0.36
CA TYR A 103 19.62 8.38 -1.50
C TYR A 103 18.27 7.65 -1.40
N VAL A 104 18.05 6.87 -0.34
CA VAL A 104 16.75 6.28 -0.03
C VAL A 104 15.83 7.37 0.52
N HIS A 105 14.60 7.44 -0.02
CA HIS A 105 13.62 8.45 0.37
C HIS A 105 13.36 8.48 1.88
N SER A 106 13.17 9.68 2.42
CA SER A 106 13.07 9.94 3.86
C SER A 106 11.92 9.18 4.55
N CYS A 107 10.86 8.84 3.82
CA CYS A 107 9.73 8.06 4.34
C CYS A 107 10.11 6.63 4.78
N TYR A 108 11.21 6.07 4.28
CA TYR A 108 11.71 4.74 4.66
C TYR A 108 12.73 4.76 5.80
N LYS A 109 13.13 5.95 6.23
CA LYS A 109 14.11 6.11 7.31
C LYS A 109 13.48 5.79 8.66
N LYS A 110 14.31 5.32 9.59
CA LYS A 110 13.94 4.98 10.98
C LYS A 110 13.21 6.15 11.65
N ALA A 111 13.63 7.39 11.41
CA ALA A 111 12.96 8.58 11.93
C ALA A 111 11.49 8.69 11.46
N ALA A 112 11.22 8.51 10.17
CA ALA A 112 9.85 8.54 9.64
C ALA A 112 9.01 7.37 10.17
N TYR A 113 9.62 6.18 10.27
CA TYR A 113 8.96 5.02 10.86
C TYR A 113 8.59 5.27 12.33
N LEU A 114 9.52 5.77 13.15
CA LEU A 114 9.24 6.11 14.55
C LEU A 114 8.16 7.18 14.65
N ARG A 115 8.18 8.22 13.82
CA ARG A 115 7.08 9.20 13.80
C ARG A 115 5.71 8.57 13.51
N ALA A 116 5.65 7.55 12.65
CA ALA A 116 4.40 6.87 12.33
C ALA A 116 3.88 5.94 13.44
N TYR A 117 4.76 5.40 14.29
CA TYR A 117 4.40 4.35 15.26
C TYR A 117 4.60 4.74 16.74
N SER A 118 5.39 5.77 17.04
CA SER A 118 5.76 6.19 18.41
C SER A 118 4.60 6.82 19.16
N THR A 119 4.07 7.94 18.67
CA THR A 119 3.01 8.71 19.34
C THR A 119 2.13 9.44 18.31
N PRO A 120 0.80 9.51 18.52
CA PRO A 120 0.04 8.85 19.57
C PRO A 120 -0.06 7.33 19.38
N TYR A 121 -0.19 6.57 20.47
CA TYR A 121 -0.46 5.13 20.43
C TYR A 121 -1.87 4.85 20.95
N ILE A 122 -2.42 3.71 20.53
CA ILE A 122 -3.73 3.27 21.00
C ILE A 122 -3.59 2.87 22.48
N HIS A 123 -4.30 3.57 23.35
CA HIS A 123 -4.34 3.25 24.77
C HIS A 123 -5.10 1.96 25.02
N ALA A 124 -4.78 1.28 26.13
CA ALA A 124 -5.58 0.17 26.60
C ALA A 124 -7.01 0.67 26.86
N MET A 125 -8.01 -0.09 26.43
CA MET A 125 -9.41 0.21 26.68
C MET A 125 -9.98 -0.79 27.66
N PRO A 126 -10.75 -0.33 28.66
CA PRO A 126 -11.44 -1.23 29.56
C PRO A 126 -12.55 -1.99 28.83
N SER A 127 -13.00 -3.12 29.39
CA SER A 127 -14.18 -3.84 28.92
C SER A 127 -15.43 -2.97 28.99
N GLN A 128 -16.44 -3.29 28.16
CA GLN A 128 -17.69 -2.53 28.08
C GLN A 128 -18.39 -2.33 29.44
N GLU A 129 -18.28 -3.28 30.36
CA GLU A 129 -18.85 -3.22 31.71
C GLU A 129 -18.29 -2.08 32.59
N PHE A 130 -17.11 -1.55 32.26
CA PHE A 130 -16.47 -0.45 32.98
C PHE A 130 -16.57 0.89 32.23
N TRP A 131 -17.30 0.96 31.11
CA TRP A 131 -17.42 2.19 30.35
C TRP A 131 -18.32 3.19 31.09
N PRO A 132 -17.95 4.49 31.10
CA PRO A 132 -18.79 5.49 31.73
C PRO A 132 -20.13 5.60 30.98
N PRO A 133 -21.26 5.77 31.71
CA PRO A 133 -22.55 5.97 31.08
C PRO A 133 -22.51 7.21 30.19
N THR A 134 -23.09 7.09 29.01
CA THR A 134 -23.02 8.14 27.99
C THR A 134 -24.36 8.85 27.87
N ASN A 135 -24.34 10.18 27.84
CA ASN A 135 -25.54 11.01 27.62
C ASN A 135 -25.95 11.10 26.14
N HIS A 136 -25.33 10.32 25.26
CA HIS A 136 -25.64 10.33 23.84
C HIS A 136 -26.94 9.59 23.54
N GLN A 137 -27.64 10.05 22.49
CA GLN A 137 -28.82 9.36 21.98
C GLN A 137 -28.46 7.92 21.60
N PRO A 138 -29.29 6.93 21.98
CA PRO A 138 -29.11 5.55 21.54
C PRO A 138 -29.04 5.49 20.02
N VAL A 139 -28.12 4.67 19.49
CA VAL A 139 -28.02 4.43 18.05
C VAL A 139 -29.28 3.69 17.62
N VAL A 140 -30.20 4.41 16.98
CA VAL A 140 -31.41 3.83 16.38
C VAL A 140 -31.04 3.10 15.09
N PRO A 141 -31.64 1.93 14.81
CA PRO A 141 -31.43 1.25 13.55
C PRO A 141 -31.85 2.16 12.38
N PRO A 142 -31.18 2.04 11.22
CA PRO A 142 -31.59 2.78 10.03
C PRO A 142 -33.07 2.52 9.73
N LYS A 143 -33.79 3.55 9.30
CA LYS A 143 -35.18 3.37 8.83
C LYS A 143 -35.17 2.37 7.69
N TYR A 144 -35.85 1.24 7.87
CA TYR A 144 -35.98 0.24 6.83
C TYR A 144 -36.85 0.80 5.70
N HIS A 145 -36.27 0.92 4.51
CA HIS A 145 -37.01 1.22 3.30
C HIS A 145 -37.10 -0.05 2.45
N LYS A 146 -38.32 -0.49 2.18
CA LYS A 146 -38.55 -1.58 1.22
C LYS A 146 -38.13 -1.05 -0.15
N GLN A 147 -37.01 -1.54 -0.66
CA GLN A 147 -36.57 -1.19 -2.02
C GLN A 147 -37.66 -1.60 -3.02
N ALA A 148 -37.84 -0.82 -4.08
CA ALA A 148 -38.73 -1.19 -5.16
C ALA A 148 -38.34 -2.60 -5.63
N GLY A 149 -39.27 -3.55 -5.48
CA GLY A 149 -39.04 -4.91 -5.93
C GLY A 149 -38.76 -4.93 -7.44
N ARG A 150 -38.14 -6.01 -7.91
CA ARG A 150 -37.92 -6.20 -9.35
C ARG A 150 -39.23 -5.94 -10.11
N PRO A 151 -39.24 -5.06 -11.14
CA PRO A 151 -40.42 -4.86 -11.97
C PRO A 151 -40.91 -6.20 -12.49
N LYS A 152 -42.23 -6.44 -12.39
CA LYS A 152 -42.83 -7.65 -12.96
C LYS A 152 -42.52 -7.68 -14.45
N LYS A 153 -41.94 -8.77 -14.94
CA LYS A 153 -41.67 -8.97 -16.38
C LYS A 153 -42.96 -8.99 -17.21
N VAL A 154 -44.07 -9.35 -16.60
CA VAL A 154 -45.38 -9.47 -17.24
C VAL A 154 -46.30 -8.44 -16.61
N ARG A 155 -47.00 -7.68 -17.46
CA ARG A 155 -48.04 -6.75 -17.02
C ARG A 155 -49.19 -7.51 -16.34
N ALA A 156 -49.85 -6.86 -15.39
CA ALA A 156 -51.13 -7.37 -14.89
C ALA A 156 -52.15 -7.30 -16.05
N ARG A 157 -52.90 -8.38 -16.25
CA ARG A 157 -53.96 -8.44 -17.26
C ARG A 157 -55.26 -7.88 -16.67
N GLU A 158 -56.04 -7.20 -17.49
CA GLU A 158 -57.38 -6.73 -17.13
C GLU A 158 -58.39 -7.89 -17.21
N GLN A 159 -59.54 -7.77 -16.53
CA GLN A 159 -60.52 -8.86 -16.42
C GLN A 159 -61.05 -9.34 -17.78
N ASP A 160 -61.13 -8.44 -18.75
CA ASP A 160 -61.65 -8.73 -20.09
C ASP A 160 -60.57 -9.18 -21.09
N GLU A 161 -59.32 -9.35 -20.65
CA GLU A 161 -58.27 -9.80 -21.57
C GLU A 161 -58.32 -11.31 -21.82
N PRO A 162 -58.28 -11.73 -23.10
CA PRO A 162 -58.27 -13.15 -23.44
C PRO A 162 -57.06 -13.85 -22.84
N GLN A 163 -57.31 -14.96 -22.14
CA GLN A 163 -56.28 -15.83 -21.56
C GLN A 163 -55.30 -16.27 -22.66
N PRO A 164 -53.99 -16.34 -22.38
CA PRO A 164 -53.08 -16.92 -23.35
C PRO A 164 -53.45 -18.40 -23.51
N PRO A 165 -53.27 -18.99 -24.70
CA PRO A 165 -53.47 -20.42 -24.88
C PRO A 165 -52.61 -21.15 -23.85
N SER A 166 -53.22 -22.05 -23.08
CA SER A 166 -52.49 -22.87 -22.11
C SER A 166 -51.43 -23.66 -22.88
N THR A 167 -50.16 -23.42 -22.58
CA THR A 167 -49.10 -24.26 -23.09
C THR A 167 -49.28 -25.63 -22.44
N VAL A 168 -49.94 -26.54 -23.16
CA VAL A 168 -50.07 -27.94 -22.78
C VAL A 168 -48.65 -28.48 -22.62
N ASN A 169 -48.31 -28.94 -21.41
CA ASN A 169 -47.05 -29.60 -21.11
C ASN A 169 -46.80 -30.70 -22.15
N LYS A 170 -45.72 -30.60 -22.94
CA LYS A 170 -45.17 -31.74 -23.67
C LYS A 170 -44.23 -32.50 -22.73
N LEU A 171 -44.49 -33.81 -22.66
CA LEU A 171 -43.94 -34.82 -21.77
C LEU A 171 -42.40 -34.91 -21.72
N HIS A 172 -41.96 -35.40 -20.56
CA HIS A 172 -40.86 -36.33 -20.28
C HIS A 172 -39.94 -36.74 -21.46
N LYS A 173 -38.66 -36.40 -21.31
CA LYS A 173 -37.52 -37.33 -21.47
C LYS A 173 -36.46 -36.99 -20.43
#